data_AF-A0A059BWU3-F1
#
_entry.id   AF-A0A059BWU3-F1
#
_cell.length_a   1.000
_cell.length_b   1.000
_cell.length_c   1.000
_cell.angle_alpha   90.00
_cell.angle_beta   90.00
_cell.angle_gamma   90.00
#
_symmetry.space_group_name_H-M   'P 1'
#
loop_
_entity.id
_entity.type
_entity.pdbx_description
1 polymer ?
#
loop_
_entity_poly.entity_id
_entity_poly.type
_entity_poly.pdbx_seq_one_letter_code
_entity_poly.pdbx_strand_id
1 'polypeptide(L)'
;MYKKNFILLTKNSTLLITRITNPYGHPNILVEFIILLKNRVSFRKTMKNAIELTEQAHTKGIQVEIASRIDEKEIERVEWIKEGRVPLKTIQAKFDYCFYGV
;
A
#
# COMPACT_ATOMS: atom_id res chain seq x y z
N MET A 1 -19.31 11.93 11.20
CA MET A 1 -19.34 12.33 12.62
C MET A 1 -19.24 11.05 13.46
N TYR A 2 -18.08 10.73 14.05
CA TYR A 2 -17.79 9.75 15.13
C TYR A 2 -16.29 9.38 15.04
N LYS A 3 -15.41 10.28 15.53
CA LYS A 3 -14.00 9.96 15.80
C LYS A 3 -13.96 9.18 17.12
N LYS A 4 -14.11 7.86 17.06
CA LYS A 4 -13.90 6.98 18.21
C LYS A 4 -12.40 6.73 18.33
N ASN A 5 -11.73 7.53 19.16
CA ASN A 5 -10.36 7.26 19.59
C ASN A 5 -10.44 6.28 20.76
N PHE A 6 -9.75 5.14 20.68
CA PHE A 6 -9.65 4.20 21.78
C PHE A 6 -8.37 4.51 22.56
N ILE A 7 -8.51 4.82 23.85
CA ILE A 7 -7.40 5.02 24.78
C ILE A 7 -7.30 3.76 25.64
N LEU A 8 -6.17 3.06 25.53
CA LEU A 8 -5.85 1.93 26.41
C LEU A 8 -4.76 2.39 27.38
N LEU A 9 -5.05 2.28 28.68
CA LEU A 9 -4.10 2.59 29.76
C LEU A 9 -3.38 1.30 30.14
N THR A 10 -2.10 1.21 29.78
CA THR A 10 -1.20 0.19 30.31
C THR A 10 -0.37 0.80 31.44
N LYS A 11 0.07 -0.02 32.41
CA LYS A 11 0.59 0.41 33.72
C LYS A 11 1.63 1.54 33.69
N ASN A 12 2.35 1.78 32.58
CA ASN A 12 3.34 2.87 32.44
C ASN A 12 3.26 3.67 31.11
N SER A 13 2.20 3.53 30.29
CA SER A 13 2.08 4.30 29.02
C SER A 13 0.65 4.37 28.47
N THR A 14 0.26 5.54 27.97
CA THR A 14 -1.01 5.82 27.27
C THR A 14 -0.89 5.47 25.78
N LEU A 15 -1.68 4.50 25.31
CA LEU A 15 -1.79 4.17 23.88
C LEU A 15 -2.99 4.89 23.26
N LEU A 16 -2.76 5.62 22.17
CA LEU A 16 -3.78 6.31 21.38
C LEU A 16 -3.98 5.60 20.05
N ILE A 17 -5.12 4.93 19.89
CA ILE A 17 -5.48 4.28 18.63
C ILE A 17 -6.40 5.23 17.86
N THR A 18 -5.90 5.72 16.72
CA THR A 18 -6.66 6.57 15.80
C THR A 18 -7.13 5.76 14.60
N ARG A 19 -8.43 5.85 14.28
CA ARG A 19 -8.98 5.25 13.07
C ARG A 19 -8.65 6.10 11.85
N ILE A 20 -8.16 5.43 10.81
CA ILE A 20 -7.94 6.01 9.48
C ILE A 20 -9.27 5.99 8.69
N THR A 21 -9.58 7.06 7.98
CA THR A 21 -10.82 7.18 7.19
C THR A 21 -10.76 6.35 5.91
N ASN A 22 -9.67 6.48 5.13
CA ASN A 22 -9.45 5.75 3.88
C ASN A 22 -8.20 4.87 4.00
N PRO A 23 -8.34 3.57 4.34
CA PRO A 23 -7.19 2.70 4.59
C PRO A 23 -6.33 2.48 3.33
N TYR A 24 -6.96 2.27 2.17
CA TYR A 24 -6.26 2.02 0.90
C TYR A 24 -5.59 3.26 0.29
N GLY A 25 -5.79 4.44 0.88
CA GLY A 25 -5.04 5.64 0.50
C GLY A 25 -3.62 5.66 1.07
N HIS A 26 -3.33 4.83 2.07
CA HIS A 26 -2.02 4.75 2.68
C HIS A 26 -1.21 3.56 2.11
N PRO A 27 0.04 3.79 1.70
CA PRO A 27 0.83 2.77 1.03
C PRO A 27 1.15 1.58 1.95
N ASN A 28 1.28 1.78 3.28
CA ASN A 28 1.57 0.70 4.23
C ASN A 28 0.49 -0.40 4.21
N ILE A 29 -0.79 0.00 4.27
CA ILE A 29 -1.92 -0.93 4.28
C ILE A 29 -2.05 -1.62 2.92
N LEU A 30 -1.80 -0.88 1.85
CA LEU A 30 -1.84 -1.41 0.49
C LEU A 30 -0.76 -2.49 0.27
N VAL A 31 0.45 -2.28 0.81
CA VAL A 31 1.55 -3.23 0.72
C VAL A 31 1.22 -4.51 1.50
N GLU A 32 0.69 -4.40 2.72
CA GLU A 32 0.22 -5.55 3.50
C GLU A 32 -0.84 -6.36 2.75
N PHE A 33 -1.77 -5.67 2.07
CA PHE A 33 -2.79 -6.31 1.24
C PHE A 33 -2.17 -7.11 0.07
N ILE A 34 -1.18 -6.54 -0.63
CA ILE A 34 -0.47 -7.21 -1.72
C ILE A 34 0.27 -8.46 -1.20
N ILE A 35 0.93 -8.36 -0.04
CA ILE A 35 1.68 -9.46 0.58
C ILE A 35 0.74 -10.62 0.93
N LEU A 36 -0.42 -10.32 1.53
CA LEU A 36 -1.41 -11.35 1.90
C LEU A 36 -1.87 -12.16 0.69
N LEU A 37 -1.96 -11.52 -0.48
CA LEU A 37 -2.41 -12.14 -1.72
C LEU A 37 -1.30 -12.84 -2.52
N LYS A 38 -0.02 -12.62 -2.18
CA LYS A 38 1.15 -13.20 -2.87
C LYS A 38 1.08 -14.71 -3.04
N ASN A 39 0.59 -15.43 -2.04
CA ASN A 39 0.55 -16.90 -2.03
C ASN A 39 -0.74 -17.49 -2.65
N ARG A 40 -1.71 -16.64 -3.02
CA ARG A 40 -3.07 -17.09 -3.41
C ARG A 40 -3.48 -16.66 -4.81
N VAL A 41 -2.91 -15.58 -5.32
CA VAL A 41 -3.36 -14.92 -6.56
C VAL A 41 -2.14 -14.48 -7.36
N SER A 42 -2.25 -14.52 -8.69
CA SER A 42 -1.20 -14.03 -9.58
C SER A 42 -0.87 -12.55 -9.33
N PHE A 43 0.41 -12.20 -9.39
CA PHE A 43 0.91 -10.84 -9.11
C PHE A 43 0.18 -9.76 -9.90
N ARG A 44 -0.06 -9.99 -11.20
CA ARG A 44 -0.79 -9.05 -12.08
C ARG A 44 -2.22 -8.77 -11.60
N LYS A 45 -2.92 -9.80 -11.13
CA LYS A 45 -4.29 -9.63 -10.62
C LYS A 45 -4.28 -8.91 -9.28
N THR A 46 -3.33 -9.24 -8.41
CA THR A 46 -3.12 -8.52 -7.15
C THR A 46 -2.80 -7.05 -7.36
N MET A 47 -1.92 -6.71 -8.30
CA MET A 47 -1.59 -5.32 -8.64
C MET A 47 -2.80 -4.54 -9.17
N LYS A 48 -3.58 -5.13 -10.09
CA LYS A 48 -4.81 -4.50 -10.61
C LYS A 48 -5.84 -4.25 -9.51
N ASN A 49 -6.05 -5.23 -8.63
CA ASN A 49 -6.96 -5.07 -7.49
C ASN A 49 -6.48 -3.96 -6.54
N ALA A 50 -5.18 -3.87 -6.28
CA ALA A 50 -4.60 -2.81 -5.45
C ALA A 50 -4.84 -1.42 -6.07
N ILE A 51 -4.66 -1.27 -7.38
CA ILE A 51 -4.95 -0.03 -8.11
C ILE A 51 -6.43 0.34 -7.96
N GLU A 52 -7.35 -0.59 -8.23
CA GLU A 52 -8.80 -0.35 -8.15
C GLU A 52 -9.22 0.11 -6.74
N LEU A 53 -8.69 -0.52 -5.69
CA LEU A 53 -8.94 -0.10 -4.30
C LEU A 53 -8.39 1.30 -3.99
N THR A 54 -7.27 1.67 -4.62
CA THR A 54 -6.64 2.98 -4.43
C THR A 54 -7.40 4.09 -5.20
N GLU A 55 -7.98 3.76 -6.34
CA GLU A 55 -8.88 4.66 -7.09
C GLU A 55 -10.14 4.97 -6.28
N GLN A 56 -10.74 3.94 -5.65
CA GLN A 56 -11.87 4.12 -4.72
C GLN A 56 -11.51 5.00 -3.51
N ALA A 57 -10.24 5.01 -3.10
CA ALA A 57 -9.74 5.88 -2.05
C ALA A 57 -9.48 7.34 -2.49
N HIS A 58 -9.82 7.70 -3.75
CA HIS A 58 -9.71 9.04 -4.34
C HIS A 58 -8.26 9.55 -4.44
N THR A 59 -7.31 8.66 -4.71
CA THR A 59 -5.91 9.05 -4.96
C THR A 59 -5.72 9.64 -6.36
N LYS A 60 -4.73 10.53 -6.51
CA LYS A 60 -4.44 11.21 -7.80
C LYS A 60 -3.60 10.36 -8.76
N GLY A 61 -2.98 9.32 -8.24
CA GLY A 61 -2.11 8.42 -8.97
C GLY A 61 -1.39 7.47 -8.02
N ILE A 62 -1.02 6.32 -8.55
CA ILE A 62 -0.31 5.27 -7.83
C ILE A 62 0.75 4.66 -8.74
N GLN A 63 1.88 4.29 -8.14
CA GLN A 63 2.89 3.46 -8.77
C GLN A 63 3.16 2.29 -7.84
N VAL A 64 2.98 1.06 -8.34
CA VAL A 64 3.25 -0.19 -7.62
C VAL A 64 4.37 -0.91 -8.34
N GLU A 65 5.37 -1.36 -7.60
CA GLU A 65 6.52 -2.09 -8.11
C GLU A 65 6.70 -3.35 -7.28
N ILE A 66 6.87 -4.48 -7.96
CA ILE A 66 7.11 -5.77 -7.35
C ILE A 66 8.33 -6.40 -8.03
N ALA A 67 9.40 -6.55 -7.25
CA ALA A 67 10.54 -7.36 -7.62
C ALA A 67 10.35 -8.77 -7.03
N SER A 68 10.34 -9.79 -7.87
CA SER A 68 10.30 -11.17 -7.36
C SER A 68 10.90 -12.19 -8.33
N ARG A 69 11.31 -13.33 -7.76
CA ARG A 69 11.59 -14.57 -8.50
C ARG A 69 10.25 -15.25 -8.76
N ILE A 70 9.69 -15.03 -9.94
CA ILE A 70 8.36 -15.50 -10.33
C ILE A 70 8.47 -16.89 -10.99
N ASP A 71 7.55 -17.81 -10.66
CA ASP A 71 7.32 -19.08 -11.36
C ASP A 71 8.56 -19.95 -11.59
N GLU A 72 9.37 -20.20 -10.55
CA GLU A 72 10.53 -21.11 -10.63
C GLU A 72 11.57 -20.72 -11.70
N LYS A 73 11.49 -19.50 -12.25
CA LYS A 73 12.48 -18.99 -13.20
C LYS A 73 13.58 -18.27 -12.42
N GLU A 74 14.82 -18.64 -12.74
CA GLU A 74 16.05 -18.07 -12.15
C GLU A 74 16.21 -16.56 -12.37
N ILE A 75 15.40 -15.94 -13.23
CA ILE A 75 15.52 -14.54 -13.60
C ILE A 75 14.60 -13.69 -12.70
N GLU A 76 15.22 -12.84 -11.90
CA GLU A 76 14.54 -11.78 -11.17
C GLU A 76 13.87 -10.80 -12.13
N ARG A 77 12.56 -10.60 -11.97
CA ARG A 77 11.80 -9.63 -12.76
C ARG A 77 11.24 -8.57 -11.85
N VAL A 78 11.37 -7.32 -12.30
CA VAL A 78 10.72 -6.16 -11.73
C VAL A 78 9.53 -5.84 -12.63
N GLU A 79 8.32 -6.11 -12.15
CA GLU A 79 7.09 -5.61 -12.79
C GLU A 79 6.64 -4.35 -12.05
N TRP A 80 6.36 -3.30 -12.79
CA TRP A 80 5.78 -2.07 -12.25
C TRP A 80 4.57 -1.66 -13.07
N ILE A 81 3.58 -1.10 -12.38
CA ILE A 81 2.38 -0.52 -12.98
C ILE A 81 2.20 0.87 -12.39
N LYS A 82 1.93 1.83 -13.26
CA LYS A 82 1.71 3.23 -12.90
C LYS A 82 0.39 3.69 -13.49
N GLU A 83 -0.46 4.24 -12.63
CA GLU A 83 -1.76 4.80 -13.00
C GLU A 83 -1.88 6.24 -12.46
N GLY A 84 -2.47 7.11 -13.27
CA GLY A 84 -2.64 8.53 -12.93
C GLY A 84 -1.33 9.32 -12.83
N ARG A 85 -1.33 10.40 -12.02
CA ARG A 85 -0.23 11.36 -11.94
C ARG A 85 0.66 11.10 -10.73
N VAL A 86 1.84 10.52 -10.97
CA VAL A 86 2.89 10.32 -9.94
C VAL A 86 4.15 11.13 -10.31
N PRO A 87 4.32 12.34 -9.74
CA PRO A 87 5.45 13.22 -10.04
C PRO A 87 6.67 12.94 -9.13
N LEU A 88 7.46 11.92 -9.46
CA LEU A 88 8.61 11.48 -8.65
C LEU A 88 9.77 12.49 -8.58
N LYS A 89 9.91 13.37 -9.58
CA LYS A 89 10.99 14.37 -9.64
C LYS A 89 10.63 15.70 -8.98
N THR A 90 9.37 15.86 -8.56
CA THR A 90 8.87 17.14 -8.05
C THR A 90 8.95 17.14 -6.52
N ILE A 91 9.93 17.87 -5.97
CA ILE A 91 10.17 17.93 -4.51
C ILE A 91 8.94 18.44 -3.73
N GLN A 92 8.19 19.39 -4.31
CA GLN A 92 6.99 19.94 -3.68
C GLN A 92 5.77 19.01 -3.74
N ALA A 93 5.84 17.91 -4.50
CA ALA A 93 4.73 16.98 -4.56
C ALA A 93 4.61 16.21 -3.25
N LYS A 94 3.39 16.17 -2.70
CA LYS A 94 3.08 15.31 -1.56
C LYS A 94 2.76 13.92 -2.09
N PHE A 95 3.61 12.95 -1.76
CA PHE A 95 3.37 11.54 -2.03
C PHE A 95 3.84 10.74 -0.82
N ASP A 96 3.12 9.67 -0.52
CA ASP A 96 3.51 8.71 0.49
C ASP A 96 4.24 7.55 -0.20
N TYR A 97 5.25 6.99 0.48
CA TYR A 97 6.03 5.86 -0.02
C TYR A 97 6.11 4.78 1.05
N CYS A 98 6.05 3.53 0.64
CA CYS A 98 6.28 2.37 1.49
C CYS A 98 7.15 1.37 0.72
N PHE A 99 8.09 0.76 1.44
CA PHE A 99 8.92 -0.33 0.95
C PHE A 99 8.76 -1.51 1.91
N TYR A 100 8.64 -2.70 1.34
CA TYR A 100 8.64 -3.95 2.10
C TYR A 100 9.58 -4.94 1.44
N GLY A 101 10.66 -5.27 2.15
CA GLY A 101 11.55 -6.37 1.78
C GLY A 101 11.00 -7.66 2.36
N VAL A 102 10.80 -8.66 1.50
CA VAL A 102 10.55 -10.05 1.90
C VAL A 102 11.88 -10.77 1.99
#